data_AF-A0A8D8TVU7-F1
#
_entry.id   AF-A0A8D8TVU7-F1
#
_cell.length_a   1.000
_cell.length_b   1.000
_cell.length_c   1.000
_cell.angle_alpha   90.00
_cell.angle_beta   90.00
_cell.angle_gamma   90.00
#
_symmetry.space_group_name_H-M   'P 1'
#
loop_
_entity.id
_entity.type
_entity.pdbx_description
1 polymer ?
#
loop_
_entity_poly.entity_id
_entity_poly.type
_entity_poly.pdbx_seq_one_letter_code
_entity_poly.pdbx_strand_id
1 'polypeptide(L)'
;MDNIVSDDDNNQMLPPKINKMSANTKVEAWVMNNNLASSQRTPSSQSGNKSSSQCSQPSDLVKTIDELNQQLSRAKTRTSRDSDETNSPPKRATARKYIPAGGQGKEESQPRVGWEDYVETLEKNSKEMNSGDSETRCFVLSNVSDELKLRYSEIVERLGGTLLNTSQCFQLETTHLIMESPLRSEKLLCSLASGKWILTPRYLEESNEKGVFLPEQEYEFGNPFSVNKMPRLDGQLVQYAQAAYRWRLKRGGAFINMRATLYVSEKRVDSLRRLIQAGGGHVLNEKDALKGTHCFWEDTKADMPISLESFAQAGVYVLPPVYLADYLRQDPPPSPELCLIGHYKALYDNAQG
;
A
#
# COMPACT_ATOMS: atom_id res chain seq x y z
N MET A 1 -53.52 47.04 -4.28
CA MET A 1 -53.03 46.04 -3.32
C MET A 1 -53.30 44.68 -3.92
N ASP A 2 -52.27 44.25 -4.65
CA ASP A 2 -51.68 42.92 -4.72
C ASP A 2 -52.35 41.76 -5.48
N ASN A 3 -51.51 41.27 -6.39
CA ASN A 3 -51.62 40.23 -7.41
C ASN A 3 -51.88 38.81 -6.88
N ILE A 4 -52.67 38.07 -7.68
CA ILE A 4 -52.47 36.70 -8.21
C ILE A 4 -51.17 35.99 -7.78
N VAL A 5 -51.26 34.75 -7.28
CA VAL A 5 -50.60 33.53 -7.83
C VAL A 5 -51.24 32.27 -7.22
N SER A 6 -51.43 31.29 -8.11
CA SER A 6 -51.87 29.90 -7.98
C SER A 6 -50.84 28.99 -7.29
N ASP A 7 -51.29 28.14 -6.37
CA ASP A 7 -50.52 27.02 -5.83
C ASP A 7 -50.66 25.79 -6.74
N ASP A 8 -49.62 25.51 -7.53
CA ASP A 8 -49.41 24.24 -8.23
C ASP A 8 -48.69 23.25 -7.30
N ASP A 9 -49.31 22.08 -7.11
CA ASP A 9 -48.74 20.90 -6.44
C ASP A 9 -47.51 20.38 -7.20
N ASN A 10 -46.31 20.70 -6.72
CA ASN A 10 -45.06 20.10 -7.21
C ASN A 10 -44.57 19.00 -6.26
N ASN A 11 -44.97 17.76 -6.56
CA ASN A 11 -44.49 16.54 -5.92
C ASN A 11 -43.02 16.27 -6.32
N GLN A 12 -42.05 16.80 -5.56
CA GLN A 12 -40.65 16.43 -5.70
C GLN A 12 -40.35 15.08 -5.02
N MET A 13 -40.12 14.06 -5.84
CA MET A 13 -39.46 12.80 -5.44
C MET A 13 -38.10 13.10 -4.81
N LEU A 14 -37.90 12.64 -3.58
CA LEU A 14 -36.57 12.55 -2.96
C LEU A 14 -35.68 11.60 -3.79
N PRO A 15 -34.40 11.94 -4.04
CA PRO A 15 -33.49 11.04 -4.73
C PRO A 15 -33.22 9.78 -3.89
N PRO A 16 -33.03 8.61 -4.53
CA PRO A 16 -32.78 7.36 -3.83
C PRO A 16 -31.47 7.44 -3.03
N LYS A 17 -31.51 6.93 -1.80
CA LYS A 17 -30.34 6.80 -0.92
C LYS A 17 -29.27 5.98 -1.64
N ILE A 18 -28.18 6.63 -2.05
CA ILE A 18 -27.01 5.97 -2.62
C ILE A 18 -26.43 5.06 -1.53
N ASN A 19 -26.40 3.77 -1.81
CA ASN A 19 -25.84 2.75 -0.92
C ASN A 19 -24.34 3.07 -0.72
N LYS A 20 -23.94 3.44 0.49
CA LYS A 20 -22.53 3.66 0.83
C LYS A 20 -21.80 2.33 0.75
N MET A 21 -21.20 2.02 -0.41
CA MET A 21 -20.24 0.93 -0.52
C MET A 21 -19.04 1.23 0.38
N SER A 22 -18.66 0.26 1.21
CA SER A 22 -17.51 0.32 2.11
C SER A 22 -16.22 0.64 1.33
N ALA A 23 -15.30 1.38 1.94
CA ALA A 23 -14.01 1.72 1.35
C ALA A 23 -13.22 0.46 0.93
N ASN A 24 -13.37 -0.65 1.66
CA ASN A 24 -12.75 -1.93 1.30
C ASN A 24 -13.27 -2.47 -0.03
N THR A 25 -14.58 -2.32 -0.31
CA THR A 25 -15.17 -2.74 -1.58
C THR A 25 -14.67 -1.89 -2.75
N LYS A 26 -14.30 -0.63 -2.53
CA LYS A 26 -13.70 0.23 -3.58
C LYS A 26 -12.26 -0.16 -3.89
N VAL A 27 -11.48 -0.54 -2.88
CA VAL A 27 -10.11 -1.06 -3.06
C VAL A 27 -10.15 -2.37 -3.81
N GLU A 28 -10.98 -3.32 -3.37
CA GLU A 28 -11.15 -4.60 -4.06
C GLU A 28 -11.65 -4.41 -5.48
N ALA A 29 -12.61 -3.51 -5.72
CA ALA A 29 -13.08 -3.19 -7.05
C ALA A 29 -11.98 -2.57 -7.93
N TRP A 30 -11.15 -1.68 -7.41
CA TRP A 30 -10.02 -1.12 -8.16
C TRP A 30 -8.94 -2.17 -8.46
N VAL A 31 -8.59 -3.02 -7.49
CA VAL A 31 -7.65 -4.14 -7.67
C VAL A 31 -8.19 -5.15 -8.68
N MET A 32 -9.47 -5.51 -8.58
CA MET A 32 -10.16 -6.40 -9.52
C MET A 32 -10.19 -5.80 -10.92
N ASN A 33 -10.52 -4.51 -11.07
CA ASN A 33 -10.65 -3.87 -12.38
C ASN A 33 -9.29 -3.71 -13.09
N ASN A 34 -8.20 -3.54 -12.34
CA ASN A 34 -6.85 -3.55 -12.91
C ASN A 34 -6.34 -4.98 -13.20
N ASN A 35 -6.77 -5.99 -12.43
CA ASN A 35 -6.42 -7.40 -12.69
C ASN A 35 -7.21 -8.01 -13.86
N LEU A 36 -8.50 -7.71 -14.03
CA LEU A 36 -9.31 -8.27 -15.13
C LEU A 36 -8.89 -7.77 -16.52
N ALA A 37 -8.35 -6.54 -16.61
CA ALA A 37 -7.85 -5.99 -17.87
C ALA A 37 -6.53 -6.65 -18.35
N SER A 38 -5.85 -7.42 -17.48
CA SER A 38 -4.63 -8.15 -17.85
C SER A 38 -4.92 -9.44 -18.64
N SER A 39 -6.16 -9.95 -18.63
CA SER A 39 -6.57 -11.18 -19.33
C SER A 39 -7.20 -10.96 -20.71
N GLN A 40 -7.33 -9.71 -21.17
CA GLN A 40 -7.83 -9.42 -22.52
C GLN A 40 -6.85 -8.55 -23.31
N ARG A 41 -5.83 -9.19 -23.90
CA ARG A 41 -5.16 -8.68 -25.10
C ARG A 41 -4.96 -9.81 -26.11
N THR A 42 -5.47 -9.57 -27.31
CA THR A 42 -5.31 -10.39 -28.52
C THR A 42 -3.85 -10.42 -28.99
N PRO A 43 -3.31 -11.55 -29.47
CA PRO A 43 -1.94 -11.59 -30.00
C PRO A 43 -1.91 -11.13 -31.47
N SER A 44 -1.06 -10.14 -31.75
CA SER A 44 -0.62 -9.80 -33.10
C SER A 44 0.54 -10.69 -33.54
N SER A 45 0.49 -11.10 -34.79
CA SER A 45 1.35 -12.02 -35.54
C SER A 45 2.85 -11.72 -35.51
N GLN A 46 3.67 -12.76 -35.31
CA GLN A 46 4.91 -12.98 -36.06
C GLN A 46 5.31 -14.46 -36.07
N SER A 47 5.89 -14.87 -37.19
CA SER A 47 6.05 -16.22 -37.71
C SER A 47 7.26 -17.00 -37.19
N GLY A 48 7.07 -18.30 -36.97
CA GLY A 48 8.00 -19.37 -37.40
C GLY A 48 9.02 -19.90 -36.39
N ASN A 49 8.72 -21.02 -35.71
CA ASN A 49 9.23 -22.34 -36.09
C ASN A 49 8.71 -23.47 -35.19
N LYS A 50 8.54 -24.65 -35.83
CA LYS A 50 7.92 -25.88 -35.32
C LYS A 50 8.79 -26.59 -34.27
N SER A 51 8.15 -27.12 -33.22
CA SER A 51 8.39 -28.49 -32.73
C SER A 51 7.17 -28.99 -31.95
N SER A 52 6.90 -30.27 -32.11
CA SER A 52 5.65 -30.98 -31.84
C SER A 52 5.51 -31.50 -30.41
N SER A 53 4.37 -31.25 -29.77
CA SER A 53 3.77 -32.16 -28.76
C SER A 53 2.27 -31.87 -28.66
N GLN A 54 1.48 -32.93 -28.47
CA GLN A 54 0.04 -33.00 -28.73
C GLN A 54 -0.79 -32.09 -27.82
N CYS A 55 -1.71 -31.34 -28.44
CA CYS A 55 -2.67 -30.43 -27.80
C CYS A 55 -4.05 -31.11 -27.78
N SER A 56 -4.65 -31.24 -26.59
CA SER A 56 -6.06 -31.61 -26.41
C SER A 56 -6.96 -30.46 -26.88
N GLN A 57 -7.99 -30.77 -27.66
CA GLN A 57 -8.79 -29.78 -28.37
C GLN A 57 -9.64 -28.90 -27.40
N PRO A 58 -9.89 -27.62 -27.75
CA PRO A 58 -10.64 -26.66 -26.91
C PRO A 58 -12.11 -27.03 -26.66
N SER A 59 -12.63 -28.08 -27.32
CA SER A 59 -13.97 -28.62 -27.08
C SER A 59 -14.13 -29.33 -25.74
N ASP A 60 -13.04 -29.74 -25.09
CA ASP A 60 -13.11 -30.50 -23.84
C ASP A 60 -13.24 -29.59 -22.61
N LEU A 61 -12.69 -28.37 -22.67
CA LEU A 61 -12.81 -27.37 -21.59
C LEU A 61 -14.23 -26.79 -21.49
N VAL A 62 -14.91 -26.58 -22.62
CA VAL A 62 -16.29 -26.05 -22.64
C VAL A 62 -17.26 -27.08 -22.06
N LYS A 63 -17.08 -28.36 -22.38
CA LYS A 63 -17.89 -29.46 -21.79
C LYS A 63 -17.70 -29.57 -20.27
N THR A 64 -16.48 -29.36 -19.79
CA THR A 64 -16.14 -29.44 -18.36
C THR A 64 -16.82 -28.30 -17.56
N ILE A 65 -16.95 -27.11 -18.16
CA ILE A 65 -17.60 -25.94 -17.53
C ILE A 65 -19.13 -26.14 -17.44
N ASP A 66 -19.74 -26.69 -18.48
CA ASP A 66 -21.18 -26.97 -18.48
C ASP A 66 -21.56 -28.09 -17.48
N GLU A 67 -20.71 -29.10 -17.31
CA GLU A 67 -20.90 -30.14 -16.29
C GLU A 67 -20.81 -29.59 -14.86
N LEU A 68 -19.87 -28.68 -14.59
CA LEU A 68 -19.74 -28.00 -13.29
C LEU A 68 -20.95 -27.11 -12.97
N ASN A 69 -21.48 -26.38 -13.96
CA ASN A 69 -22.67 -25.55 -13.79
C ASN A 69 -23.95 -26.38 -13.59
N GLN A 70 -24.02 -27.57 -14.18
CA GLN A 70 -25.13 -28.50 -13.99
C GLN A 70 -25.11 -29.17 -12.60
N GLN A 71 -23.92 -29.34 -11.98
CA GLN A 71 -23.80 -29.83 -10.60
C GLN A 71 -24.19 -28.76 -9.56
N LEU A 72 -23.82 -27.50 -9.79
CA LEU A 72 -24.16 -26.37 -8.92
C LEU A 72 -25.67 -26.05 -8.89
N SER A 73 -26.38 -26.23 -10.00
CA SER A 73 -27.84 -26.06 -10.07
C SER A 73 -28.60 -27.15 -9.34
N ARG A 74 -28.08 -28.39 -9.31
CA ARG A 74 -28.65 -29.52 -8.53
C ARG A 74 -28.42 -29.39 -7.02
N ALA A 75 -27.39 -28.66 -6.59
CA ALA A 75 -27.13 -28.39 -5.17
C ALA A 75 -28.07 -27.29 -4.59
N LYS A 76 -28.51 -26.34 -5.43
CA LYS A 76 -29.42 -25.24 -5.04
C LYS A 76 -30.89 -25.67 -4.87
N THR A 77 -31.30 -26.80 -5.43
CA THR A 77 -32.67 -27.34 -5.27
C THR A 77 -32.83 -28.25 -4.05
N ARG A 78 -31.76 -28.49 -3.27
CA ARG A 78 -31.81 -29.31 -2.05
C ARG A 78 -32.04 -28.53 -0.75
N THR A 79 -32.03 -27.19 -0.79
CA THR A 79 -32.18 -26.35 0.40
C THR A 79 -33.51 -25.57 0.49
N SER A 80 -34.50 -25.87 -0.37
CA SER A 80 -35.87 -25.37 -0.19
C SER A 80 -36.86 -26.52 0.00
N ARG A 81 -37.05 -26.91 1.27
CA ARG A 81 -38.20 -27.64 1.81
C ARG A 81 -37.98 -27.76 3.33
N ASP A 82 -38.46 -26.79 4.10
CA ASP A 82 -39.62 -26.99 4.97
C ASP A 82 -40.08 -25.71 5.67
N SER A 83 -41.39 -25.47 5.50
CA SER A 83 -42.39 -24.82 6.36
C SER A 83 -42.20 -23.41 6.96
N ASP A 84 -42.99 -22.50 6.38
CA ASP A 84 -43.84 -21.45 6.99
C ASP A 84 -44.28 -21.67 8.46
N GLU A 85 -44.39 -20.59 9.26
CA GLU A 85 -45.70 -19.98 9.61
C GLU A 85 -45.65 -18.87 10.69
N THR A 86 -46.39 -17.79 10.40
CA THR A 86 -47.17 -16.91 11.31
C THR A 86 -46.54 -15.77 12.14
N ASN A 87 -46.75 -14.55 11.62
CA ASN A 87 -47.56 -13.43 12.16
C ASN A 87 -47.27 -12.79 13.56
N SER A 88 -46.63 -11.60 13.50
CA SER A 88 -46.95 -10.34 14.22
C SER A 88 -46.91 -10.22 15.78
N PRO A 89 -46.70 -8.99 16.34
CA PRO A 89 -45.84 -8.74 17.51
C PRO A 89 -46.60 -8.38 18.82
N PRO A 90 -45.90 -8.29 19.97
CA PRO A 90 -46.06 -7.05 20.76
C PRO A 90 -44.84 -6.53 21.55
N LYS A 91 -44.71 -5.20 21.51
CA LYS A 91 -44.59 -4.22 22.62
C LYS A 91 -43.55 -4.38 23.76
N ARG A 92 -42.63 -3.43 23.75
CA ARG A 92 -42.01 -2.64 24.84
C ARG A 92 -42.67 -2.73 26.24
N ALA A 93 -41.88 -3.12 27.27
CA ALA A 93 -42.06 -2.75 28.69
C ALA A 93 -40.73 -2.96 29.45
N THR A 94 -40.03 -1.88 29.80
CA THR A 94 -39.76 -1.38 31.18
C THR A 94 -38.91 -2.25 32.10
N ALA A 95 -37.73 -1.70 32.38
CA ALA A 95 -36.88 -1.79 33.57
C ALA A 95 -37.32 -2.67 34.76
N ARG A 96 -36.38 -3.48 35.26
CA ARG A 96 -36.11 -3.58 36.70
C ARG A 96 -34.69 -4.05 37.00
N LYS A 97 -34.01 -3.28 37.85
CA LYS A 97 -32.74 -3.61 38.51
C LYS A 97 -32.96 -4.76 39.51
N TYR A 98 -32.01 -5.69 39.60
CA TYR A 98 -31.74 -6.46 40.81
C TYR A 98 -30.25 -6.89 40.84
N ILE A 99 -29.59 -6.58 41.95
CA ILE A 99 -28.30 -7.09 42.50
C ILE A 99 -28.72 -7.54 43.91
N PRO A 100 -28.31 -8.70 44.51
CA PRO A 100 -26.90 -9.00 44.78
C PRO A 100 -26.46 -10.47 44.92
N ALA A 101 -25.12 -10.59 45.11
CA ALA A 101 -24.40 -11.50 46.00
C ALA A 101 -23.74 -12.77 45.42
N GLY A 102 -22.40 -12.71 45.37
CA GLY A 102 -21.52 -13.64 46.08
C GLY A 102 -21.35 -15.05 45.51
N GLY A 103 -20.29 -15.26 44.75
CA GLY A 103 -19.78 -16.59 44.43
C GLY A 103 -18.45 -16.54 43.70
N GLN A 104 -17.38 -16.97 44.38
CA GLN A 104 -16.05 -17.17 43.81
C GLN A 104 -16.10 -18.26 42.73
N GLY A 105 -15.66 -17.93 41.52
CA GLY A 105 -15.52 -18.87 40.41
C GLY A 105 -14.53 -18.31 39.39
N LYS A 106 -13.55 -19.12 39.02
CA LYS A 106 -12.39 -18.81 38.20
C LYS A 106 -12.78 -18.21 36.85
N GLU A 107 -12.31 -17.01 36.54
CA GLU A 107 -12.42 -16.42 35.21
C GLU A 107 -11.17 -16.79 34.39
N GLU A 108 -11.35 -17.82 33.56
CA GLU A 108 -10.45 -18.14 32.47
C GLU A 108 -10.62 -17.04 31.41
N SER A 109 -9.60 -16.17 31.30
CA SER A 109 -9.61 -15.02 30.41
C SER A 109 -9.68 -15.47 28.95
N GLN A 110 -10.86 -15.36 28.34
CA GLN A 110 -11.00 -15.40 26.90
C GLN A 110 -10.22 -14.22 26.27
N PRO A 111 -9.49 -14.43 25.16
CA PRO A 111 -8.81 -13.35 24.49
C PRO A 111 -9.84 -12.36 23.94
N ARG A 112 -9.76 -11.12 24.42
CA ARG A 112 -10.52 -9.99 23.93
C ARG A 112 -10.11 -9.74 22.48
N VAL A 113 -10.86 -10.28 21.53
CA VAL A 113 -10.79 -9.92 20.12
C VAL A 113 -11.22 -8.46 19.99
N GLY A 114 -10.23 -7.57 20.04
CA GLY A 114 -10.38 -6.17 19.72
C GLY A 114 -10.67 -6.03 18.23
N TRP A 115 -11.95 -6.05 17.88
CA TRP A 115 -12.40 -5.43 16.64
C TRP A 115 -12.30 -3.92 16.86
N GLU A 116 -11.10 -3.36 16.80
CA GLU A 116 -10.95 -1.93 16.57
C GLU A 116 -11.59 -1.62 15.21
N ASP A 117 -12.62 -0.77 15.23
CA ASP A 117 -13.35 -0.34 14.06
C ASP A 117 -12.42 0.51 13.18
N TYR A 118 -11.91 -0.08 12.10
CA TYR A 118 -10.91 0.50 11.19
C TYR A 118 -11.35 1.89 10.67
N VAL A 119 -12.66 2.13 10.58
CA VAL A 119 -13.23 3.42 10.20
C VAL A 119 -12.97 4.48 11.26
N GLU A 120 -13.09 4.15 12.55
CA GLU A 120 -12.83 5.09 13.65
C GLU A 120 -11.33 5.44 13.75
N THR A 121 -10.44 4.50 13.42
CA THR A 121 -8.99 4.76 13.32
C THR A 121 -8.66 5.69 12.14
N LEU A 122 -9.32 5.51 10.99
CA LEU A 122 -9.17 6.39 9.83
C LEU A 122 -9.72 7.80 10.12
N GLU A 123 -10.84 7.90 10.84
CA GLU A 123 -11.45 9.17 11.24
C GLU A 123 -10.68 9.90 12.35
N LYS A 124 -10.06 9.18 13.29
CA LYS A 124 -9.15 9.77 14.29
C LYS A 124 -7.86 10.27 13.63
N ASN A 125 -7.27 9.47 12.74
CA ASN A 125 -6.09 9.89 11.98
C ASN A 125 -6.39 11.09 11.06
N SER A 126 -7.58 11.17 10.45
CA SER A 126 -7.95 12.33 9.62
C SER A 126 -8.23 13.60 10.43
N LYS A 127 -8.74 13.48 11.66
CA LYS A 127 -8.98 14.62 12.56
C LYS A 127 -7.70 15.15 13.21
N GLU A 128 -6.75 14.28 13.55
CA GLU A 128 -5.44 14.69 14.11
C GLU A 128 -4.49 15.30 13.06
N MET A 129 -4.66 15.00 11.77
CA MET A 129 -3.87 15.62 10.69
C MET A 129 -4.36 17.02 10.27
N ASN A 130 -5.47 17.50 10.84
CA ASN A 130 -6.09 18.78 10.47
C ASN A 130 -5.89 19.88 11.54
N SER A 131 -5.10 19.63 12.59
CA SER A 131 -4.64 20.68 13.49
C SER A 131 -3.50 21.42 12.79
N GLY A 132 -3.80 22.63 12.32
CA GLY A 132 -2.90 23.50 11.57
C GLY A 132 -1.69 23.96 12.35
N ASP A 133 -0.70 23.07 12.51
CA ASP A 133 0.68 23.49 12.57
C ASP A 133 1.13 23.75 11.14
N SER A 134 1.69 24.93 10.89
CA SER A 134 2.28 25.33 9.61
C SER A 134 3.56 24.51 9.37
N GLU A 135 3.43 23.20 9.21
CA GLU A 135 4.54 22.35 8.85
C GLU A 135 4.91 22.69 7.40
N THR A 136 6.11 23.24 7.22
CA THR A 136 6.62 23.68 5.92
C THR A 136 6.51 22.52 4.91
N ARG A 137 5.67 22.69 3.90
CA ARG A 137 5.49 21.67 2.85
C ARG A 137 6.67 21.69 1.88
N CYS A 138 7.57 20.74 2.06
CA CYS A 138 8.74 20.52 1.20
C CYS A 138 8.47 19.44 0.14
N PHE A 139 8.57 19.81 -1.13
CA PHE A 139 8.25 18.98 -2.29
C PHE A 139 9.51 18.51 -3.02
N VAL A 140 9.49 17.28 -3.53
CA VAL A 140 10.44 16.79 -4.53
C VAL A 140 9.69 16.24 -5.74
N LEU A 141 10.27 16.40 -6.94
CA LEU A 141 9.70 15.86 -8.18
C LEU A 141 10.49 14.63 -8.63
N SER A 142 9.80 13.62 -9.17
CA SER A 142 10.43 12.45 -9.80
C SER A 142 9.82 12.16 -11.16
N ASN A 143 10.70 11.94 -12.15
CA ASN A 143 10.32 11.65 -13.53
C ASN A 143 9.37 12.71 -14.14
N VAL A 144 9.68 13.98 -13.92
CA VAL A 144 8.96 15.13 -14.49
C VAL A 144 9.89 15.84 -15.48
N SER A 145 9.36 16.29 -16.62
CA SER A 145 10.14 17.04 -17.62
C SER A 145 10.62 18.39 -17.07
N ASP A 146 11.69 18.97 -17.65
CA ASP A 146 12.24 20.24 -17.16
C ASP A 146 11.24 21.41 -17.29
N GLU A 147 10.42 21.41 -18.34
CA GLU A 147 9.30 22.35 -18.51
C GLU A 147 8.31 22.26 -17.35
N LEU A 148 7.88 21.05 -17.01
CA LEU A 148 6.94 20.83 -15.90
C LEU A 148 7.59 21.09 -14.54
N LYS A 149 8.90 20.83 -14.37
CA LYS A 149 9.61 21.18 -13.13
C LYS A 149 9.56 22.68 -12.85
N LEU A 150 9.81 23.50 -13.86
CA LEU A 150 9.73 24.96 -13.72
C LEU A 150 8.32 25.38 -13.31
N ARG A 151 7.31 24.90 -14.04
CA ARG A 151 5.89 25.16 -13.74
C ARG A 151 5.50 24.75 -12.33
N TYR A 152 5.88 23.55 -11.89
CA TYR A 152 5.56 23.05 -10.55
C TYR A 152 6.34 23.78 -9.46
N SER A 153 7.56 24.26 -9.72
CA SER A 153 8.29 25.15 -8.80
C SER A 153 7.50 26.42 -8.52
N GLU A 154 7.05 27.10 -9.56
CA GLU A 154 6.27 28.34 -9.43
C GLU A 154 4.94 28.12 -8.69
N ILE A 155 4.29 26.97 -8.91
CA ILE A 155 3.06 26.61 -8.20
C ILE A 155 3.33 26.39 -6.72
N VAL A 156 4.34 25.57 -6.39
CA VAL A 156 4.68 25.24 -5.00
C VAL A 156 5.04 26.50 -4.22
N GLU A 157 5.88 27.37 -4.77
CA GLU A 157 6.30 28.62 -4.13
C GLU A 157 5.12 29.58 -3.91
N ARG A 158 4.26 29.74 -4.93
CA ARG A 158 3.07 30.60 -4.85
C ARG A 158 2.07 30.17 -3.78
N LEU A 159 1.93 28.87 -3.58
CA LEU A 159 1.06 28.30 -2.55
C LEU A 159 1.71 28.24 -1.16
N GLY A 160 2.94 28.75 -1.02
CA GLY A 160 3.66 28.82 0.26
C GLY A 160 4.42 27.54 0.64
N GLY A 161 4.65 26.63 -0.31
CA GLY A 161 5.52 25.47 -0.15
C GLY A 161 6.96 25.75 -0.57
N THR A 162 7.84 24.75 -0.40
CA THR A 162 9.23 24.81 -0.85
C THR A 162 9.50 23.66 -1.81
N LEU A 163 9.98 23.96 -3.01
CA LEU A 163 10.52 22.93 -3.89
C LEU A 163 11.97 22.65 -3.52
N LEU A 164 12.23 21.46 -3.01
CA LEU A 164 13.58 20.99 -2.69
C LEU A 164 14.36 20.74 -3.99
N ASN A 165 15.69 20.83 -3.89
CA ASN A 165 16.56 20.74 -5.06
C ASN A 165 16.37 19.38 -5.75
N THR A 166 15.64 19.40 -6.86
CA THR A 166 15.21 18.18 -7.56
C THR A 166 16.36 17.53 -8.34
N SER A 167 17.48 18.24 -8.54
CA SER A 167 18.61 17.80 -9.36
C SER A 167 19.47 16.71 -8.72
N GLN A 168 19.40 16.48 -7.40
CA GLN A 168 20.24 15.52 -6.70
C GLN A 168 19.53 14.84 -5.54
N CYS A 169 19.71 13.51 -5.46
CA CYS A 169 19.36 12.58 -4.37
C CYS A 169 18.00 12.81 -3.66
N PHE A 170 17.71 12.00 -2.65
CA PHE A 170 16.58 12.25 -1.74
C PHE A 170 17.03 13.13 -0.57
N GLN A 171 16.19 14.08 -0.16
CA GLN A 171 16.40 14.96 0.99
C GLN A 171 15.46 14.59 2.13
N LEU A 172 15.96 14.55 3.37
CA LEU A 172 15.20 14.05 4.53
C LEU A 172 14.03 14.98 4.93
N GLU A 173 14.15 16.26 4.61
CA GLU A 173 13.15 17.31 4.81
C GLU A 173 11.94 17.14 3.89
N THR A 174 12.02 16.23 2.90
CA THR A 174 10.90 15.93 1.99
C THR A 174 9.66 15.56 2.80
N THR A 175 8.54 16.20 2.46
CA THR A 175 7.20 15.87 3.00
C THR A 175 6.31 15.29 1.90
N HIS A 176 6.51 15.74 0.64
CA HIS A 176 5.71 15.36 -0.51
C HIS A 176 6.60 14.99 -1.70
N LEU A 177 6.35 13.84 -2.30
CA LEU A 177 6.90 13.41 -3.58
C LEU A 177 5.80 13.52 -4.64
N ILE A 178 6.05 14.32 -5.68
CA ILE A 178 5.18 14.41 -6.86
C ILE A 178 5.77 13.58 -7.99
N MET A 179 4.98 12.68 -8.57
CA MET A 179 5.40 11.84 -9.70
C MET A 179 4.22 11.39 -10.56
N GLU A 180 4.43 11.23 -11.86
CA GLU A 180 3.39 10.79 -12.81
C GLU A 180 3.02 9.31 -12.66
N SER A 181 4.01 8.47 -12.36
CA SER A 181 3.86 7.01 -12.22
C SER A 181 4.84 6.51 -11.16
N PRO A 182 4.46 5.55 -10.29
CA PRO A 182 5.28 5.08 -9.16
C PRO A 182 6.42 4.15 -9.61
N LEU A 183 7.28 4.67 -10.50
CA LEU A 183 8.47 4.00 -11.00
C LEU A 183 9.55 3.94 -9.91
N ARG A 184 10.17 2.76 -9.79
CA ARG A 184 11.27 2.52 -8.84
C ARG A 184 12.39 3.54 -9.06
N SER A 185 12.63 4.36 -8.05
CA SER A 185 13.69 5.38 -7.99
C SER A 185 14.15 5.57 -6.54
N GLU A 186 15.31 6.19 -6.32
CA GLU A 186 15.76 6.53 -4.95
C GLU A 186 14.71 7.37 -4.22
N LYS A 187 14.18 8.41 -4.87
CA LYS A 187 13.16 9.29 -4.29
C LYS A 187 11.91 8.53 -3.89
N LEU A 188 11.42 7.61 -4.74
CA LEU A 188 10.27 6.77 -4.40
C LEU A 188 10.59 5.88 -3.20
N LEU A 189 11.69 5.13 -3.24
CA LEU A 189 12.02 4.19 -2.16
C LEU A 189 12.23 4.89 -0.81
N CYS A 190 12.91 6.04 -0.79
CA CYS A 190 13.07 6.82 0.43
C CYS A 190 11.75 7.40 0.93
N SER A 191 10.88 7.86 0.03
CA SER A 191 9.54 8.37 0.39
C SER A 191 8.65 7.26 0.96
N LEU A 192 8.71 6.06 0.38
CA LEU A 192 8.06 4.87 0.92
C LEU A 192 8.61 4.54 2.31
N ALA A 193 9.94 4.44 2.45
CA ALA A 193 10.58 4.06 3.69
C ALA A 193 10.28 5.02 4.84
N SER A 194 10.12 6.30 4.55
CA SER A 194 9.85 7.37 5.52
C SER A 194 8.38 7.78 5.61
N GLY A 195 7.46 7.08 4.92
CA GLY A 195 6.02 7.30 5.00
C GLY A 195 5.56 8.68 4.50
N LYS A 196 6.21 9.24 3.48
CA LYS A 196 5.87 10.56 2.91
C LYS A 196 4.63 10.49 2.02
N TRP A 197 4.02 11.65 1.77
CA TRP A 197 2.98 11.77 0.76
C TRP A 197 3.56 11.51 -0.63
N ILE A 198 3.01 10.55 -1.36
CA ILE A 198 3.41 10.27 -2.75
C ILE A 198 2.17 10.53 -3.63
N LEU A 199 2.19 11.65 -4.35
CA LEU A 199 1.02 12.21 -5.01
C LEU A 199 1.21 12.32 -6.53
N THR A 200 0.08 12.31 -7.24
CA THR A 200 0.05 12.64 -8.67
C THR A 200 0.23 14.14 -8.92
N PRO A 201 0.67 14.58 -10.12
CA PRO A 201 0.83 16.01 -10.42
C PRO A 201 -0.47 16.81 -10.39
N ARG A 202 -1.62 16.15 -10.56
CA ARG A 202 -2.96 16.76 -10.42
C ARG A 202 -3.14 17.47 -9.09
N TYR A 203 -2.47 17.01 -8.03
CA TYR A 203 -2.45 17.68 -6.75
C TYR A 203 -2.02 19.14 -6.86
N LEU A 204 -0.90 19.39 -7.55
CA LEU A 204 -0.38 20.75 -7.72
C LEU A 204 -1.25 21.56 -8.68
N GLU A 205 -1.74 20.93 -9.74
CA GLU A 205 -2.58 21.59 -10.75
C GLU A 205 -3.90 22.08 -10.16
N GLU A 206 -4.64 21.20 -9.48
CA GLU A 206 -5.92 21.56 -8.85
C GLU A 206 -5.72 22.47 -7.64
N SER A 207 -4.64 22.30 -6.86
CA SER A 207 -4.30 23.23 -5.76
C SER A 207 -4.01 24.64 -6.28
N ASN A 208 -3.31 24.74 -7.42
CA ASN A 208 -3.03 26.02 -8.05
C ASN A 208 -4.31 26.73 -8.50
N GLU A 209 -5.25 26.00 -9.10
CA GLU A 209 -6.55 26.55 -9.52
C GLU A 209 -7.37 27.08 -8.33
N LYS A 210 -7.23 26.44 -7.17
CA LYS A 210 -7.92 26.85 -5.94
C LYS A 210 -7.17 27.89 -5.11
N GLY A 211 -5.91 28.18 -5.46
CA GLY A 211 -5.06 29.10 -4.71
C GLY A 211 -4.67 28.59 -3.31
N VAL A 212 -4.84 27.30 -3.03
CA VAL A 212 -4.50 26.66 -1.75
C VAL A 212 -4.13 25.20 -1.99
N PHE A 213 -3.19 24.67 -1.21
CA PHE A 213 -2.93 23.24 -1.16
C PHE A 213 -4.18 22.47 -0.69
N LEU A 214 -4.67 21.58 -1.55
CA LEU A 214 -5.84 20.74 -1.29
C LEU A 214 -5.50 19.57 -0.34
N PRO A 215 -6.50 18.82 0.13
CA PRO A 215 -6.25 17.60 0.89
C PRO A 215 -5.53 16.54 0.05
N GLU A 216 -4.44 15.99 0.57
CA GLU A 216 -3.53 15.09 -0.14
C GLU A 216 -4.18 13.74 -0.50
N GLN A 217 -5.13 13.26 0.32
CA GLN A 217 -5.71 11.91 0.23
C GLN A 217 -6.40 11.62 -1.11
N GLU A 218 -6.94 12.65 -1.78
CA GLU A 218 -7.58 12.49 -3.08
C GLU A 218 -6.59 12.30 -4.24
N TYR A 219 -5.31 12.54 -4.00
CA TYR A 219 -4.26 12.53 -5.02
C TYR A 219 -3.12 11.56 -4.72
N GLU A 220 -3.18 10.87 -3.58
CA GLU A 220 -2.17 9.93 -3.11
C GLU A 220 -2.27 8.58 -3.84
N PHE A 221 -1.12 8.06 -4.26
CA PHE A 221 -1.05 6.72 -4.86
C PHE A 221 -1.50 5.63 -3.86
N GLY A 222 -2.38 4.75 -4.34
CA GLY A 222 -2.89 3.61 -3.56
C GLY A 222 -3.92 3.95 -2.49
N ASN A 223 -4.26 5.23 -2.31
CA ASN A 223 -5.27 5.66 -1.36
C ASN A 223 -6.69 5.33 -1.88
N PRO A 224 -7.56 4.70 -1.07
CA PRO A 224 -8.95 4.41 -1.46
C PRO A 224 -9.78 5.64 -1.86
N PHE A 225 -9.43 6.83 -1.35
CA PHE A 225 -10.09 8.09 -1.68
C PHE A 225 -9.67 8.65 -3.04
N SER A 226 -8.51 8.24 -3.57
CA SER A 226 -7.93 8.79 -4.80
C SER A 226 -8.31 8.01 -6.06
N VAL A 227 -9.07 6.91 -5.94
CA VAL A 227 -9.38 5.95 -7.02
C VAL A 227 -9.84 6.63 -8.33
N ASN A 228 -10.65 7.69 -8.24
CA ASN A 228 -11.18 8.40 -9.41
C ASN A 228 -10.17 9.34 -10.07
N LYS A 229 -9.08 9.68 -9.39
CA LYS A 229 -8.02 10.60 -9.86
C LYS A 229 -6.71 9.86 -10.19
N MET A 230 -6.63 8.55 -9.95
CA MET A 230 -5.44 7.75 -10.22
C MET A 230 -5.27 7.45 -11.72
N PRO A 231 -4.02 7.43 -12.22
CA PRO A 231 -3.72 6.86 -13.53
C PRO A 231 -4.01 5.36 -13.56
N ARG A 232 -4.17 4.79 -14.76
CA ARG A 232 -4.19 3.34 -14.93
C ARG A 232 -2.78 2.80 -14.66
N LEU A 233 -2.68 1.82 -13.77
CA LEU A 233 -1.42 1.19 -13.36
C LEU A 233 -1.53 -0.32 -13.55
N ASP A 234 -0.40 -0.97 -13.84
CA ASP A 234 -0.32 -2.42 -13.96
C ASP A 234 0.95 -2.98 -13.31
N GLY A 235 0.98 -4.31 -13.13
CA GLY A 235 2.13 -5.05 -12.62
C GLY A 235 2.70 -4.51 -11.31
N GLN A 236 3.99 -4.17 -11.32
CA GLN A 236 4.69 -3.67 -10.13
C GLN A 236 4.26 -2.25 -9.73
N LEU A 237 3.73 -1.45 -10.65
CA LEU A 237 3.31 -0.07 -10.34
C LEU A 237 2.14 -0.06 -9.36
N VAL A 238 1.21 -1.02 -9.49
CA VAL A 238 0.10 -1.21 -8.54
C VAL A 238 0.63 -1.48 -7.14
N GLN A 239 1.65 -2.34 -7.02
CA GLN A 239 2.23 -2.69 -5.71
C GLN A 239 2.95 -1.50 -5.08
N TYR A 240 3.68 -0.69 -5.86
CA TYR A 240 4.29 0.53 -5.34
C TYR A 240 3.25 1.58 -4.93
N ALA A 241 2.16 1.71 -5.67
CA ALA A 241 1.06 2.58 -5.27
C ALA A 241 0.43 2.13 -3.95
N GLN A 242 0.11 0.84 -3.81
CA GLN A 242 -0.39 0.28 -2.55
C GLN A 242 0.60 0.45 -1.39
N ALA A 243 1.90 0.27 -1.65
CA ALA A 243 2.95 0.47 -0.67
C ALA A 243 3.03 1.92 -0.18
N ALA A 244 2.80 2.92 -1.06
CA ALA A 244 2.79 4.33 -0.69
C ALA A 244 1.78 4.61 0.43
N TYR A 245 0.53 4.25 0.18
CA TYR A 245 -0.53 4.42 1.17
C TYR A 245 -0.28 3.61 2.46
N ARG A 246 0.16 2.34 2.32
CA ARG A 246 0.43 1.46 3.47
C ARG A 246 1.52 2.01 4.38
N TRP A 247 2.65 2.44 3.82
CA TRP A 247 3.76 2.94 4.62
C TRP A 247 3.47 4.30 5.24
N ARG A 248 2.73 5.18 4.55
CA ARG A 248 2.28 6.44 5.14
C ARG A 248 1.34 6.21 6.34
N LEU A 249 0.52 5.15 6.32
CA LEU A 249 -0.32 4.78 7.48
C LEU A 249 0.50 4.22 8.65
N LYS A 250 1.56 3.46 8.39
CA LYS A 250 2.45 2.92 9.41
C LYS A 250 3.34 4.04 9.94
N ARG A 251 2.87 4.77 10.96
CA ARG A 251 3.66 5.82 11.64
C ARG A 251 5.04 5.28 12.02
N GLY A 252 6.11 5.97 11.64
CA GLY A 252 7.50 5.55 11.83
C GLY A 252 8.19 5.12 10.53
N GLY A 253 9.51 4.92 10.59
CA GLY A 253 10.29 4.51 9.44
C GLY A 253 10.27 2.99 9.21
N ALA A 254 10.22 2.57 7.95
CA ALA A 254 10.15 1.16 7.55
C ALA A 254 11.33 0.29 8.05
N PHE A 255 12.46 0.93 8.34
CA PHE A 255 13.73 0.31 8.69
C PHE A 255 14.18 0.65 10.12
N ILE A 256 13.28 1.07 11.01
CA ILE A 256 13.62 1.50 12.38
C ILE A 256 14.43 0.47 13.18
N ASN A 257 14.24 -0.83 12.89
CA ASN A 257 14.95 -1.93 13.54
C ASN A 257 16.19 -2.40 12.76
N MET A 258 16.56 -1.73 11.66
CA MET A 258 17.71 -2.10 10.85
C MET A 258 18.97 -1.35 11.31
N ARG A 259 19.97 -2.11 11.73
CA ARG A 259 21.37 -1.68 11.84
C ARG A 259 22.17 -2.44 10.80
N ALA A 260 22.64 -1.77 9.76
CA ALA A 260 23.09 -2.42 8.54
C ALA A 260 24.48 -1.98 8.08
N THR A 261 25.27 -2.92 7.56
CA THR A 261 26.51 -2.61 6.81
C THR A 261 26.27 -2.74 5.31
N LEU A 262 26.99 -1.97 4.50
CA LEU A 262 26.86 -1.94 3.04
C LEU A 262 28.18 -2.32 2.38
N TYR A 263 28.21 -3.47 1.69
CA TYR A 263 29.28 -3.90 0.80
C TYR A 263 28.73 -3.92 -0.63
N VAL A 264 28.67 -2.74 -1.24
CA VAL A 264 28.05 -2.53 -2.55
C VAL A 264 28.95 -1.67 -3.40
N SER A 265 28.70 -1.60 -4.70
CA SER A 265 29.46 -0.69 -5.57
C SER A 265 29.45 0.76 -5.08
N GLU A 266 30.56 1.48 -5.25
CA GLU A 266 30.71 2.89 -4.84
C GLU A 266 29.60 3.80 -5.41
N LYS A 267 29.13 3.51 -6.63
CA LYS A 267 28.03 4.25 -7.28
C LYS A 267 26.69 4.15 -6.53
N ARG A 268 26.51 3.12 -5.68
CA ARG A 268 25.24 2.80 -5.01
C ARG A 268 25.28 2.97 -3.50
N VAL A 269 26.46 3.01 -2.89
CA VAL A 269 26.58 3.02 -1.43
C VAL A 269 25.85 4.21 -0.80
N ASP A 270 25.94 5.40 -1.41
CA ASP A 270 25.33 6.60 -0.87
C ASP A 270 23.80 6.60 -1.00
N SER A 271 23.26 6.09 -2.12
CA SER A 271 21.80 6.02 -2.31
C SER A 271 21.16 4.98 -1.40
N LEU A 272 21.80 3.83 -1.19
CA LEU A 272 21.35 2.82 -0.25
C LEU A 272 21.49 3.27 1.20
N ARG A 273 22.57 4.01 1.54
CA ARG A 273 22.73 4.62 2.87
C ARG A 273 21.58 5.58 3.18
N ARG A 274 21.28 6.50 2.25
CA ARG A 274 20.15 7.43 2.39
C ARG A 274 18.81 6.71 2.49
N LEU A 275 18.61 5.64 1.73
CA LEU A 275 17.39 4.82 1.82
C LEU A 275 17.19 4.22 3.21
N ILE A 276 18.23 3.58 3.76
CA ILE A 276 18.17 2.99 5.10
C ILE A 276 17.90 4.07 6.14
N GLN A 277 18.62 5.19 6.08
CA GLN A 277 18.45 6.33 7.00
C GLN A 277 17.09 6.99 6.89
N ALA A 278 16.55 7.16 5.68
CA ALA A 278 15.19 7.68 5.47
C ALA A 278 14.16 6.78 6.15
N GLY A 279 14.33 5.45 6.08
CA GLY A 279 13.49 4.51 6.82
C GLY A 279 13.77 4.43 8.32
N GLY A 280 14.60 5.30 8.90
CA GLY A 280 14.94 5.29 10.32
C GLY A 280 15.96 4.21 10.72
N GLY A 281 16.55 3.52 9.76
CA GLY A 281 17.62 2.56 10.01
C GLY A 281 18.98 3.23 10.19
N HIS A 282 19.93 2.48 10.75
CA HIS A 282 21.29 2.95 11.02
C HIS A 282 22.30 2.22 10.14
N VAL A 283 23.17 2.96 9.46
CA VAL A 283 24.26 2.37 8.67
C VAL A 283 25.53 2.34 9.49
N LEU A 284 26.05 1.14 9.74
CA LEU A 284 27.21 0.87 10.56
C LEU A 284 28.50 0.97 9.75
N ASN A 285 29.59 1.25 10.46
CA ASN A 285 30.94 1.09 9.94
C ASN A 285 31.33 -0.40 9.96
N GLU A 286 32.30 -0.76 9.12
CA GLU A 286 32.82 -2.14 9.01
C GLU A 286 33.21 -2.76 10.36
N LYS A 287 33.90 -1.98 11.22
CA LYS A 287 34.33 -2.43 12.57
C LYS A 287 33.17 -2.88 13.47
N ASP A 288 31.96 -2.43 13.20
CA ASP A 288 30.75 -2.73 13.97
C ASP A 288 29.80 -3.67 13.20
N ALA A 289 30.21 -4.19 12.03
CA ALA A 289 29.35 -4.97 11.15
C ALA A 289 28.75 -6.21 11.82
N LEU A 290 29.55 -6.91 12.64
CA LEU A 290 29.10 -8.09 13.40
C LEU A 290 28.13 -7.75 14.54
N LYS A 291 28.03 -6.47 14.95
CA LYS A 291 27.03 -6.01 15.92
C LYS A 291 25.71 -5.64 15.25
N GLY A 292 25.67 -5.67 13.92
CA GLY A 292 24.53 -5.29 13.11
C GLY A 292 23.40 -6.32 13.16
N THR A 293 22.37 -6.04 12.37
CA THR A 293 21.23 -6.92 12.13
C THR A 293 21.23 -7.38 10.67
N HIS A 294 21.67 -6.52 9.76
CA HIS A 294 21.67 -6.76 8.32
C HIS A 294 23.04 -6.43 7.73
N CYS A 295 23.40 -7.11 6.65
CA CYS A 295 24.53 -6.81 5.80
C CYS A 295 24.03 -6.88 4.36
N PHE A 296 24.11 -5.78 3.61
CA PHE A 296 23.73 -5.78 2.20
C PHE A 296 24.97 -5.90 1.34
N TRP A 297 25.07 -7.01 0.59
CA TRP A 297 26.27 -7.35 -0.14
C TRP A 297 25.99 -7.62 -1.63
N GLU A 298 26.81 -7.01 -2.49
CA GLU A 298 26.93 -7.33 -3.91
C GLU A 298 28.24 -8.08 -4.14
N ASP A 299 28.20 -9.40 -3.93
CA ASP A 299 29.35 -10.32 -4.08
C ASP A 299 30.12 -10.16 -5.41
N THR A 300 29.43 -9.81 -6.49
CA THR A 300 30.04 -9.57 -7.80
C THR A 300 30.64 -8.17 -8.00
N LYS A 301 30.44 -7.23 -7.06
CA LYS A 301 30.76 -5.81 -7.24
C LYS A 301 31.59 -5.19 -6.12
N ALA A 302 31.63 -5.80 -4.94
CA ALA A 302 32.36 -5.29 -3.80
C ALA A 302 32.89 -6.45 -2.96
N ASP A 303 34.14 -6.32 -2.52
CA ASP A 303 34.72 -7.24 -1.57
C ASP A 303 34.18 -6.97 -0.17
N MET A 304 33.99 -8.04 0.59
CA MET A 304 33.62 -8.00 1.99
C MET A 304 34.76 -8.64 2.80
N PRO A 305 35.52 -7.86 3.60
CA PRO A 305 36.73 -8.34 4.27
C PRO A 305 36.43 -9.22 5.50
N ILE A 306 35.19 -9.23 5.99
CA ILE A 306 34.75 -10.04 7.12
C ILE A 306 34.22 -11.38 6.60
N SER A 307 34.60 -12.49 7.24
CA SER A 307 34.17 -13.81 6.80
C SER A 307 32.67 -14.03 6.99
N LEU A 308 32.08 -14.81 6.09
CA LEU A 308 30.66 -15.16 6.17
C LEU A 308 30.33 -15.97 7.42
N GLU A 309 31.23 -16.84 7.88
CA GLU A 309 31.07 -17.61 9.11
C GLU A 309 30.95 -16.69 10.33
N SER A 310 31.69 -15.57 10.34
CA SER A 310 31.61 -14.60 11.43
C SER A 310 30.25 -13.91 11.45
N PHE A 311 29.70 -13.55 10.29
CA PHE A 311 28.33 -13.02 10.19
C PHE A 311 27.28 -14.05 10.63
N ALA A 312 27.45 -15.32 10.25
CA ALA A 312 26.54 -16.40 10.60
C ALA A 312 26.50 -16.63 12.12
N GLN A 313 27.66 -16.73 12.76
CA GLN A 313 27.78 -16.85 14.21
C GLN A 313 27.19 -15.65 14.96
N ALA A 314 27.31 -14.45 14.38
CA ALA A 314 26.74 -13.23 14.93
C ALA A 314 25.22 -13.09 14.66
N GLY A 315 24.61 -14.01 13.89
CA GLY A 315 23.18 -13.97 13.56
C GLY A 315 22.79 -12.82 12.62
N VAL A 316 23.73 -12.26 11.85
CA VAL A 316 23.47 -11.15 10.92
C VAL A 316 22.87 -11.67 9.62
N TYR A 317 21.83 -11.02 9.11
CA TYR A 317 21.28 -11.37 7.80
C TYR A 317 22.13 -10.79 6.66
N VAL A 318 22.83 -11.63 5.91
CA VAL A 318 23.55 -11.21 4.70
C VAL A 318 22.63 -11.36 3.48
N LEU A 319 22.23 -10.22 2.92
CA LEU A 319 21.14 -10.08 1.96
C LEU A 319 21.59 -9.36 0.69
N PRO A 320 20.97 -9.64 -0.47
CA PRO A 320 21.18 -8.82 -1.65
C PRO A 320 20.49 -7.44 -1.46
N PRO A 321 21.05 -6.33 -1.99
CA PRO A 321 20.45 -5.00 -1.82
C PRO A 321 19.04 -4.84 -2.39
N VAL A 322 18.61 -5.74 -3.28
CA VAL A 322 17.23 -5.74 -3.81
C VAL A 322 16.18 -5.93 -2.71
N TYR A 323 16.56 -6.62 -1.62
CA TYR A 323 15.70 -6.86 -0.45
C TYR A 323 15.09 -5.58 0.10
N LEU A 324 15.84 -4.47 0.18
CA LEU A 324 15.33 -3.20 0.72
C LEU A 324 14.08 -2.70 -0.03
N ALA A 325 14.07 -2.84 -1.35
CA ALA A 325 12.93 -2.40 -2.15
C ALA A 325 11.79 -3.41 -2.14
N ASP A 326 12.11 -4.70 -2.08
CA ASP A 326 11.12 -5.77 -1.96
C ASP A 326 10.40 -5.70 -0.61
N TYR A 327 11.12 -5.37 0.45
CA TYR A 327 10.59 -5.10 1.79
C TYR A 327 9.58 -3.94 1.79
N LEU A 328 9.86 -2.88 1.03
CA LEU A 328 8.92 -1.77 0.90
C LEU A 328 7.71 -2.13 0.05
N ARG A 329 7.92 -2.86 -1.05
CA ARG A 329 6.90 -3.13 -2.07
C ARG A 329 5.92 -4.24 -1.66
N GLN A 330 6.42 -5.37 -1.18
CA GLN A 330 5.63 -6.58 -0.94
C GLN A 330 4.75 -6.45 0.32
N ASP A 331 3.66 -7.20 0.33
CA ASP A 331 2.73 -7.28 1.46
C ASP A 331 2.30 -8.75 1.65
N PRO A 332 2.70 -9.40 2.75
CA PRO A 332 3.60 -8.89 3.80
C PRO A 332 5.03 -8.64 3.29
N PRO A 333 5.86 -7.84 4.01
CA PRO A 333 7.29 -7.77 3.73
C PRO A 333 7.95 -9.16 3.78
N PRO A 334 8.93 -9.45 2.90
CA PRO A 334 9.55 -10.77 2.86
C PRO A 334 10.43 -10.99 4.09
N SER A 335 10.43 -12.22 4.60
CA SER A 335 11.30 -12.62 5.72
C SER A 335 12.77 -12.61 5.30
N PRO A 336 13.68 -12.03 6.11
CA PRO A 336 15.09 -11.95 5.75
C PRO A 336 15.75 -13.33 5.61
N GLU A 337 15.34 -14.33 6.38
CA GLU A 337 15.86 -15.71 6.35
C GLU A 337 15.65 -16.40 4.99
N LEU A 338 14.57 -16.03 4.29
CA LEU A 338 14.22 -16.55 2.97
C LEU A 338 14.92 -15.78 1.83
N CYS A 339 15.53 -14.65 2.14
CA CYS A 339 16.16 -13.76 1.18
C CYS A 339 17.70 -13.72 1.31
N LEU A 340 18.28 -14.56 2.17
CA LEU A 340 19.72 -14.69 2.33
C LEU A 340 20.40 -15.00 0.98
N ILE A 341 21.60 -14.47 0.78
CA ILE A 341 22.39 -14.82 -0.41
C ILE A 341 22.71 -16.32 -0.42
N GLY A 342 22.69 -16.93 -1.62
CA GLY A 342 22.61 -18.38 -1.76
C GLY A 342 23.74 -19.15 -1.06
N HIS A 343 24.99 -18.68 -1.19
CA HIS A 343 26.15 -19.36 -0.59
C HIS A 343 26.33 -19.04 0.92
N TYR A 344 25.59 -18.08 1.46
CA TYR A 344 25.57 -17.78 2.90
C TYR A 344 24.54 -18.61 3.67
N LYS A 345 23.42 -18.94 3.01
CA LYS A 345 22.27 -19.56 3.67
C LYS A 345 22.62 -20.80 4.50
N ALA A 346 23.42 -21.71 3.93
CA ALA A 346 23.82 -22.93 4.64
C ALA A 346 24.66 -22.62 5.90
N LEU A 347 25.53 -21.61 5.85
CA LEU A 347 26.34 -21.19 6.99
C LEU A 347 25.47 -20.61 8.11
N TYR A 348 24.50 -19.77 7.73
CA TYR A 348 23.55 -19.18 8.67
C TYR A 348 22.70 -20.25 9.35
N ASP A 349 22.06 -21.13 8.58
CA ASP A 349 21.19 -22.18 9.12
C ASP A 349 21.96 -23.11 10.09
N ASN A 350 23.22 -23.44 9.79
CA ASN A 350 24.08 -24.26 10.66
C ASN A 350 24.50 -23.53 11.96
N ALA A 351 24.56 -22.20 11.98
CA ALA A 351 24.94 -21.43 13.14
C ALA A 351 23.75 -21.14 14.08
N GLN A 352 22.52 -21.22 13.57
CA GLN A 352 21.29 -20.97 14.34
C GLN A 352 20.63 -22.26 14.88
N GLY A 353 21.04 -23.43 14.39
CA GLY A 353 20.64 -24.74 14.92
C GLY A 353 21.60 -25.23 16.00
#